data_AF-A0A6L5EM21-F1
#
_entry.id   AF-A0A6L5EM21-F1
#
_cell.length_a   1.000
_cell.length_b   1.000
_cell.length_c   1.000
_cell.angle_alpha   90.00
_cell.angle_beta   90.00
_cell.angle_gamma   90.00
#
_symmetry.space_group_name_H-M   'P 1'
#
loop_
_entity.id
_entity.type
_entity.pdbx_description
1 polymer ?
#
loop_
_entity_poly.entity_id
_entity_poly.type
_entity_poly.pdbx_seq_one_letter_code
_entity_poly.pdbx_strand_id
1 'polypeptide(L)'
;MGQAGVGKLSHARHFIPLVRFRHGRFDRFHPRVFAWFQQRLGEPTPVQKQAWEAIGKGRNALVVAPTGSGKTLAAFLTAISGLIDAPPGVKVLYISPLKALGADVERAPVTADNEAFD
;
A
#
# COMPACT_ATOMS: atom_id res chain seq x y z
N MET A 1 -38.20 43.98 -27.22
CA MET A 1 -38.13 44.45 -25.82
C MET A 1 -38.64 43.34 -24.92
N GLY A 2 -37.75 42.74 -24.13
CA GLY A 2 -38.00 41.68 -23.13
C GLY A 2 -38.00 40.25 -23.68
N GLN A 3 -37.43 39.23 -23.05
CA GLN A 3 -36.59 39.09 -21.85
C GLN A 3 -35.88 37.72 -22.00
N ALA A 4 -34.77 37.56 -21.29
CA ALA A 4 -33.84 36.42 -21.35
C ALA A 4 -34.45 35.04 -21.00
N GLY A 5 -34.02 34.00 -21.72
CA GLY A 5 -34.16 32.59 -21.33
C GLY A 5 -32.80 31.98 -21.02
N VAL A 6 -32.33 32.12 -19.78
CA VAL A 6 -31.11 31.46 -19.30
C VAL A 6 -31.41 29.96 -19.16
N GLY A 7 -30.87 29.15 -20.07
CA GLY A 7 -30.90 27.70 -19.97
C GLY A 7 -30.21 27.25 -18.68
N LYS A 8 -30.96 26.54 -17.82
CA LYS A 8 -30.41 25.84 -16.66
C LYS A 8 -29.37 24.83 -17.13
N LEU A 9 -28.08 25.14 -16.93
CA LEU A 9 -27.00 24.16 -16.98
C LEU A 9 -27.19 23.18 -15.82
N SER A 10 -27.83 22.05 -16.12
CA SER A 10 -27.97 20.94 -15.21
C SER A 10 -26.57 20.38 -14.93
N HIS A 11 -26.05 20.67 -13.74
CA HIS A 11 -24.75 20.18 -13.29
C HIS A 11 -24.88 18.68 -13.07
N ALA A 12 -24.39 17.90 -14.04
CA ALA A 12 -24.18 16.47 -13.89
C ALA A 12 -23.16 16.26 -12.76
N ARG A 13 -23.66 15.98 -11.56
CA ARG A 13 -22.84 15.58 -10.41
C ARG A 13 -22.17 14.27 -10.81
N HIS A 14 -20.88 14.35 -11.12
CA HIS A 14 -20.03 13.18 -11.33
C HIS A 14 -20.00 12.41 -10.01
N PHE A 15 -20.87 11.41 -9.91
CA PHE A 15 -20.93 10.48 -8.80
C PHE A 15 -19.72 9.57 -8.93
N ILE A 16 -18.58 9.97 -8.35
CA ILE A 16 -17.45 9.07 -8.18
C ILE A 16 -17.93 8.01 -7.18
N PRO A 17 -18.12 6.75 -7.59
CA PRO A 17 -18.52 5.72 -6.64
C PRO A 17 -17.43 5.64 -5.57
N LEU A 18 -17.81 5.78 -4.30
CA LEU A 18 -16.91 5.46 -3.20
C LEU A 18 -16.52 3.98 -3.36
N VAL A 19 -15.33 3.74 -3.91
CA VAL A 19 -14.71 2.43 -3.92
C VAL A 19 -14.49 2.06 -2.47
N ARG A 20 -15.36 1.20 -1.93
CA ARG A 20 -15.22 0.69 -0.57
C ARG A 20 -14.07 -0.31 -0.59
N PHE A 21 -12.88 0.14 -0.19
CA PHE A 21 -11.77 -0.74 0.10
C PHE A 21 -12.20 -1.65 1.26
N ARG A 22 -12.50 -2.92 0.98
CA ARG A 22 -12.52 -3.94 2.02
C ARG A 22 -11.10 -3.98 2.58
N HIS A 23 -10.92 -3.75 3.89
CA HIS A 23 -9.65 -4.06 4.54
C HIS A 23 -9.27 -5.49 4.18
N GLY A 24 -8.15 -5.66 3.49
CA GLY A 24 -7.55 -6.97 3.32
C GLY A 24 -7.38 -7.59 4.72
N ARG A 25 -7.66 -8.89 4.83
CA ARG A 25 -7.39 -9.63 6.06
C ARG A 25 -5.88 -9.80 6.21
N PHE A 26 -5.23 -8.76 6.73
CA PHE A 26 -3.81 -8.79 7.10
C PHE A 26 -3.69 -9.32 8.52
N ASP A 27 -4.30 -10.46 8.82
CA ASP A 27 -4.52 -10.94 10.18
C ASP A 27 -3.20 -11.24 10.92
N ARG A 28 -2.10 -11.37 10.17
CA ARG A 28 -0.69 -11.45 10.58
C ARG A 28 0.23 -11.17 9.39
N PHE A 29 1.46 -10.75 9.69
CA PHE A 29 2.55 -10.69 8.72
C PHE A 29 2.94 -12.13 8.30
N HIS A 30 3.03 -12.38 7.01
CA HIS A 30 3.15 -13.72 6.43
C HIS A 30 4.52 -14.33 6.78
N PRO A 31 4.58 -15.58 7.29
CA PRO A 31 5.83 -16.19 7.74
C PRO A 31 6.95 -16.21 6.69
N ARG A 32 6.63 -16.55 5.44
CA ARG A 32 7.58 -16.53 4.30
C ARG A 32 8.26 -15.16 4.11
N VAL A 33 7.50 -14.06 4.18
CA VAL A 33 8.06 -12.70 4.06
C VAL A 33 8.96 -12.38 5.25
N PHE A 34 8.58 -12.83 6.46
CA PHE A 34 9.38 -12.60 7.66
C PHE A 34 10.70 -13.39 7.62
N ALA A 35 10.64 -14.66 7.19
CA ALA A 35 11.83 -15.50 7.03
C ALA A 35 12.80 -14.89 6.01
N TRP A 36 12.31 -14.51 4.83
CA TRP A 36 13.11 -13.80 3.83
C TRP A 36 13.71 -12.50 4.39
N PHE A 37 12.92 -11.71 5.11
CA PHE A 37 13.40 -10.46 5.72
C PHE A 37 14.54 -10.73 6.69
N GLN A 38 14.40 -11.72 7.58
CA GLN A 38 15.43 -12.05 8.56
C GLN A 38 16.71 -12.54 7.89
N GLN A 39 16.60 -13.39 6.86
CA GLN A 39 17.75 -13.90 6.12
C GLN A 39 18.48 -12.79 5.34
N ARG A 40 17.73 -11.88 4.71
CA ARG A 40 18.31 -10.89 3.79
C ARG A 40 18.71 -9.58 4.45
N LEU A 41 17.95 -9.15 5.46
CA LEU A 41 18.01 -7.80 6.04
C LEU A 41 18.23 -7.82 7.57
N GLY A 42 18.18 -8.99 8.21
CA GLY A 42 18.44 -9.14 9.63
C GLY A 42 17.24 -8.75 10.51
N GLU A 43 17.48 -7.98 11.56
CA GLU A 43 16.43 -7.62 12.51
C GLU A 43 15.62 -6.39 12.08
N PRO A 44 14.29 -6.39 12.32
CA PRO A 44 13.47 -5.25 11.95
C PRO A 44 13.68 -4.07 12.90
N THR A 45 13.67 -2.88 12.33
CA THR A 45 13.76 -1.63 13.09
C THR A 45 12.54 -1.47 14.02
N PRO A 46 12.63 -0.66 15.08
CA PRO A 46 11.48 -0.40 15.96
C PRO A 46 10.25 0.12 15.19
N VAL A 47 10.47 0.96 14.18
CA VAL A 47 9.41 1.52 13.32
C VAL A 47 8.73 0.43 12.50
N GLN A 48 9.49 -0.52 11.95
CA GLN A 48 8.94 -1.66 11.21
C GLN A 48 8.09 -2.55 12.12
N LYS A 49 8.61 -2.92 13.30
CA LYS A 49 7.88 -3.73 14.29
C LYS A 49 6.53 -3.10 14.66
N GLN A 50 6.53 -1.81 14.99
CA GLN A 50 5.31 -1.07 15.35
C GLN A 50 4.31 -0.98 14.19
N ALA A 51 4.79 -0.72 12.96
CA ALA A 51 3.94 -0.66 11.78
C ALA A 51 3.28 -2.01 11.49
N TRP A 52 4.05 -3.10 11.52
CA TRP A 52 3.53 -4.46 11.27
C TRP A 52 2.56 -4.92 12.34
N GLU A 53 2.79 -4.58 13.61
CA GLU A 53 1.83 -4.87 14.68
C GLU A 53 0.52 -4.09 14.50
N ALA A 54 0.59 -2.82 14.07
CA ALA A 54 -0.61 -2.02 13.82
C ALA A 54 -1.42 -2.58 12.65
N ILE A 55 -0.77 -2.78 11.51
CA ILE A 55 -1.43 -3.24 10.29
C ILE A 55 -1.89 -4.70 10.42
N GLY A 56 -1.11 -5.54 11.12
CA GLY A 56 -1.45 -6.93 11.44
C GLY A 56 -2.76 -7.09 12.23
N LYS A 57 -3.21 -6.03 12.92
CA LYS A 57 -4.51 -5.99 13.62
C LYS A 57 -5.63 -5.41 12.74
N GLY A 58 -5.40 -5.28 11.43
CA GLY A 58 -6.32 -4.66 10.49
C GLY A 58 -6.51 -3.15 10.68
N ARG A 59 -5.60 -2.46 11.38
CA ARG A 59 -5.71 -1.02 11.67
C ARG A 59 -5.03 -0.18 10.59
N ASN A 60 -5.57 1.01 10.35
CA ASN A 60 -4.88 2.04 9.57
C ASN A 60 -3.65 2.53 10.37
N ALA A 61 -2.52 2.75 9.69
CA ALA A 61 -1.27 3.17 10.33
C ALA A 61 -0.70 4.42 9.63
N LEU A 62 -0.40 5.46 10.42
CA LEU A 62 0.41 6.60 9.99
C LEU A 62 1.81 6.46 10.62
N VAL A 63 2.82 6.21 9.79
CA VAL A 63 4.18 5.96 10.26
C VAL A 63 5.02 7.23 10.12
N VAL A 64 5.40 7.83 11.25
CA VAL A 64 6.25 9.02 11.31
C VAL A 64 7.63 8.62 11.82
N ALA A 65 8.64 8.70 10.96
CA ALA A 65 10.01 8.32 11.30
C ALA A 65 11.03 9.05 10.41
N PRO A 66 12.27 9.27 10.89
CA PRO A 66 13.36 9.83 10.10
C PRO A 66 13.61 9.06 8.79
N THR A 67 14.29 9.70 7.83
CA THR A 67 14.86 9.00 6.67
C THR A 67 15.79 7.87 7.12
N GLY A 68 15.95 6.83 6.30
CA GLY A 68 16.76 5.65 6.66
C GLY A 68 16.11 4.67 7.66
N SER A 69 15.03 5.04 8.36
CA SER A 69 14.39 4.17 9.38
C SER A 69 13.66 2.93 8.84
N GLY A 70 13.64 2.74 7.50
CA GLY A 70 12.98 1.61 6.86
C GLY A 70 11.44 1.73 6.72
N LYS A 71 10.87 2.93 6.87
CA LYS A 71 9.41 3.17 6.77
C LYS A 71 8.78 2.69 5.45
N THR A 72 9.46 2.93 4.33
CA THR A 72 9.01 2.49 3.00
C THR A 72 8.96 0.98 2.96
N LEU A 73 10.04 0.30 3.34
CA LEU A 73 10.10 -1.15 3.38
C LEU A 73 9.04 -1.75 4.31
N ALA A 74 8.75 -1.11 5.45
CA ALA A 74 7.69 -1.53 6.36
C ALA A 74 6.33 -1.61 5.65
N ALA A 75 5.98 -0.57 4.90
CA ALA A 75 4.73 -0.50 4.13
C ALA A 75 4.70 -1.53 2.99
N PHE A 76 5.78 -1.63 2.20
CA PHE A 76 5.85 -2.56 1.06
C PHE A 76 5.78 -4.02 1.48
N LEU A 77 6.51 -4.43 2.51
CA LEU A 77 6.47 -5.83 2.95
C LEU A 77 5.12 -6.21 3.55
N THR A 78 4.41 -5.26 4.15
CA THR A 78 3.03 -5.50 4.60
C THR A 78 2.10 -5.76 3.42
N ALA A 79 2.25 -4.99 2.35
CA ALA A 79 1.50 -5.20 1.12
C ALA A 79 1.83 -6.55 0.48
N ILE A 80 3.11 -6.89 0.31
CA ILE A 80 3.57 -8.17 -0.25
C ILE A 80 3.07 -9.34 0.60
N SER A 81 3.15 -9.22 1.93
CA SER A 81 2.63 -10.22 2.86
C SER A 81 1.15 -10.54 2.62
N GLY A 82 0.31 -9.56 2.29
CA GLY A 82 -1.10 -9.81 1.99
C GLY A 82 -1.36 -10.25 0.55
N LEU A 83 -0.35 -10.23 -0.33
CA LEU A 83 -0.46 -10.65 -1.72
C LEU A 83 -0.17 -12.14 -1.93
N ILE A 84 0.60 -12.78 -1.04
CA ILE A 84 1.05 -14.18 -1.22
C ILE A 84 -0.10 -15.14 -1.53
N ASP A 85 -1.21 -15.03 -0.78
CA ASP A 85 -2.39 -15.89 -0.95
C ASP A 85 -3.57 -15.15 -1.61
N ALA A 86 -3.33 -13.97 -2.16
CA ALA A 86 -4.39 -13.17 -2.75
C ALA A 86 -4.80 -13.72 -4.12
N PRO A 87 -6.10 -13.77 -4.44
CA PRO A 87 -6.53 -14.10 -5.80
C PRO A 87 -6.04 -13.02 -6.79
N PRO A 88 -5.99 -13.31 -8.10
CA PRO A 88 -5.55 -12.35 -9.10
C PRO A 88 -6.31 -11.01 -9.09
N GLY A 89 -5.68 -9.99 -9.69
CA GLY A 89 -6.21 -8.62 -9.84
C GLY A 89 -5.55 -7.60 -8.90
N VAL A 90 -5.92 -6.33 -9.06
CA VAL A 90 -5.34 -5.21 -8.29
C VAL A 90 -5.76 -5.28 -6.82
N LYS A 91 -4.80 -5.41 -5.89
CA LYS A 91 -5.04 -5.45 -4.43
C LYS A 91 -4.39 -4.31 -3.63
N VAL A 92 -3.36 -3.68 -4.20
CA VAL A 92 -2.55 -2.67 -3.51
C VAL A 92 -2.46 -1.44 -4.40
N LEU A 93 -2.71 -0.26 -3.82
CA LEU A 93 -2.54 1.03 -4.47
C LEU A 93 -1.48 1.83 -3.72
N TYR A 94 -0.36 2.10 -4.39
CA TYR A 94 0.68 3.00 -3.90
C TYR A 94 0.45 4.39 -4.50
N ILE A 95 0.44 5.41 -3.64
CA ILE A 95 0.27 6.81 -4.04
C ILE A 95 1.54 7.57 -3.63
N SER A 96 2.16 8.23 -4.60
CA SER A 96 3.34 9.07 -4.40
C SER A 96 2.99 10.53 -4.74
N PRO A 97 3.50 11.51 -3.98
CA PRO A 97 3.37 12.93 -4.34
C PRO A 97 4.18 13.29 -5.60
N LEU A 98 5.16 12.47 -5.99
CA LEU A 98 6.06 12.72 -7.13
C LEU A 98 6.07 11.54 -8.09
N LYS A 99 6.00 11.84 -9.39
CA LYS A 99 6.11 10.83 -10.46
C LYS A 99 7.44 10.07 -10.42
N ALA A 100 8.55 10.79 -10.21
CA ALA A 100 9.88 10.20 -10.13
C ALA A 100 9.96 9.12 -9.04
N LEU A 101 9.42 9.41 -7.85
CA LEU A 101 9.38 8.45 -6.74
C LEU A 101 8.45 7.25 -7.03
N GLY A 102 7.40 7.45 -7.81
CA GLY A 102 6.58 6.33 -8.32
C GLY A 102 7.37 5.42 -9.25
N ALA A 103 8.12 6.01 -10.19
CA ALA A 103 8.97 5.26 -11.11
C ALA A 103 10.13 4.54 -10.40
N ASP A 104 10.69 5.13 -9.34
CA ASP A 104 11.75 4.49 -8.55
C ASP A 104 11.23 3.25 -7.80
N VAL A 105 10.01 3.33 -7.27
CA VAL A 105 9.33 2.17 -6.66
C VAL A 105 9.06 1.07 -7.68
N GLU A 106 8.58 1.42 -8.87
CA GLU A 106 8.29 0.46 -9.95
C GLU A 106 9.55 -0.31 -10.38
N ARG A 107 10.70 0.37 -10.41
CA ARG A 107 11.98 -0.23 -10.81
C ARG A 107 12.70 -0.94 -9.68
N ALA A 108 12.30 -0.75 -8.43
CA ALA A 108 12.98 -1.35 -7.28
C ALA A 108 12.96 -2.88 -7.42
N PRO A 109 14.11 -3.55 -7.62
CA PRO A 109 14.14 -4.99 -7.74
C PRO A 109 13.87 -5.58 -6.36
N VAL A 110 12.63 -6.00 -6.12
CA VAL A 110 12.35 -6.97 -5.06
C VAL A 110 12.71 -8.32 -5.66
N THR A 111 14.00 -8.64 -5.74
CA THR A 111 14.43 -10.01 -6.03
C THR A 111 14.10 -10.86 -4.81
N ALA A 112 12.91 -11.44 -4.84
CA ALA A 112 12.71 -12.72 -4.22
C ALA A 112 12.97 -13.76 -5.29
N ASP A 113 14.09 -14.45 -5.19
CA ASP A 113 14.27 -15.68 -5.97
C ASP A 113 13.10 -16.60 -5.59
N ASN A 114 12.48 -17.28 -6.57
CA ASN A 114 11.29 -18.11 -6.31
C ASN A 114 11.56 -19.18 -5.23
N GLU A 115 12.82 -19.60 -5.07
CA GLU A 115 13.28 -20.51 -4.01
C GLU A 115 13.17 -19.93 -2.59
N ALA A 116 13.18 -18.61 -2.43
CA ALA A 116 13.08 -17.98 -1.11
C ALA A 116 11.67 -18.03 -0.52
N PHE A 117 10.69 -18.42 -1.34
CA PHE A 117 9.33 -18.57 -0.91
C PHE A 117 8.89 -20.03 -0.90
N ASP A 118 9.32 -20.95 -1.77
CA ASP A 118 8.90 -22.37 -1.67
C ASP A 118 9.07 -22.99 -0.26
#